data_AF-A0A4E0RSS0-F1
#
_entry.id   AF-A0A4E0RSS0-F1
#
_cell.length_a   1.000
_cell.length_b   1.000
_cell.length_c   1.000
_cell.angle_alpha   90.00
_cell.angle_beta   90.00
_cell.angle_gamma   90.00
#
_symmetry.space_group_name_H-M   'P 1'
#
loop_
_entity.id
_entity.type
_entity.pdbx_description
1 polymer ?
#
loop_
_entity_poly.entity_id
_entity_poly.type
_entity_poly.pdbx_seq_one_letter_code
_entity_poly.pdbx_strand_id
1 'polypeptide(L)'
;MSHHDQYMGISEQSKASKHRLEDAYALLNAGRWRGAMYMSGYAVECLIKTKLMRIYGCRNLYELEYELQRRGKLASHTTVFTHHLELLLRLTQTFDRLRQNRNIWPQFNIVNRWMPAWRYSSNLANRQDAEVFLEAVDWIDNNM
;
A
#
# COMPACT_ATOMS: atom_id res chain seq x y z
N MET A 1 12.36 23.19 -0.73
CA MET A 1 11.78 21.85 -0.98
C MET A 1 12.06 21.52 -2.43
N SER A 2 12.75 20.41 -2.70
CA SER A 2 13.00 19.98 -4.07
C SER A 2 11.68 19.58 -4.74
N HIS A 3 11.59 19.59 -6.07
CA HIS A 3 10.39 19.13 -6.79
C HIS A 3 9.98 17.70 -6.43
N HIS A 4 10.90 16.87 -5.90
CA HIS A 4 10.59 15.52 -5.42
C HIS A 4 9.81 15.48 -4.11
N ASP A 5 9.94 16.49 -3.25
CA ASP A 5 9.23 16.54 -1.95
C ASP A 5 7.72 16.70 -2.13
N GLN A 6 7.28 17.21 -3.29
CA GLN A 6 5.87 17.50 -3.56
C GLN A 6 4.99 16.24 -3.55
N TYR A 7 5.49 15.07 -3.98
CA TYR A 7 4.69 13.85 -4.12
C TYR A 7 4.75 12.90 -2.92
N MET A 8 5.59 13.22 -1.93
CA MET A 8 5.85 12.37 -0.76
C MET A 8 5.05 12.80 0.48
N GLY A 9 4.21 13.82 0.34
CA GLY A 9 3.40 14.36 1.44
C GLY A 9 2.22 13.47 1.81
N ILE A 10 1.74 13.59 3.05
CA ILE A 10 0.57 12.87 3.56
C ILE A 10 -0.70 13.10 2.71
N SER A 11 -0.91 14.32 2.22
CA SER A 11 -2.04 14.62 1.34
C SER A 11 -1.92 13.91 0.00
N GLU A 12 -0.72 13.92 -0.60
CA GLU A 12 -0.49 13.30 -1.90
C GLU A 12 -0.54 11.78 -1.84
N GLN A 13 0.01 11.15 -0.80
CA GLN A 13 -0.15 9.71 -0.58
C GLN A 13 -1.62 9.33 -0.36
N SER A 14 -2.37 10.14 0.39
CA SER A 14 -3.81 9.89 0.60
C SER A 14 -4.63 10.03 -0.68
N LYS A 15 -4.34 11.03 -1.53
CA LYS A 15 -5.01 11.21 -2.83
C LYS A 15 -4.62 10.12 -3.81
N ALA A 16 -3.33 9.78 -3.88
CA ALA A 16 -2.82 8.71 -4.70
C ALA A 16 -3.51 7.39 -4.36
N SER A 17 -3.66 7.05 -3.09
CA SER A 17 -4.39 5.86 -2.67
C SER A 17 -5.79 5.78 -3.31
N LYS A 18 -6.59 6.85 -3.19
CA LYS A 18 -7.95 6.90 -3.76
C LYS A 18 -7.97 6.83 -5.28
N HIS A 19 -7.22 7.71 -5.96
CA HIS A 19 -7.21 7.76 -7.42
C HIS A 19 -6.66 6.47 -8.03
N ARG A 20 -5.67 5.82 -7.40
CA ARG A 20 -5.13 4.54 -7.90
C ARG A 20 -6.12 3.39 -7.76
N LEU A 21 -7.00 3.43 -6.76
CA LEU A 21 -8.08 2.46 -6.65
C LEU A 21 -9.15 2.69 -7.72
N GLU A 22 -9.52 3.94 -8.00
CA GLU A 22 -10.41 4.30 -9.12
C GLU A 22 -9.82 3.85 -10.47
N ASP A 23 -8.54 4.12 -10.71
CA ASP A 23 -7.80 3.65 -11.89
C ASP A 23 -7.81 2.11 -11.99
N ALA A 24 -7.68 1.40 -10.86
CA ALA A 24 -7.73 -0.06 -10.83
C ALA A 24 -9.08 -0.59 -11.30
N TYR A 25 -10.19 0.03 -10.89
CA TYR A 25 -11.54 -0.34 -11.35
C TYR A 25 -11.75 -0.05 -12.83
N ALA A 26 -11.25 1.08 -13.33
CA ALA A 26 -11.28 1.37 -14.76
C ALA A 26 -10.52 0.29 -15.58
N LEU A 27 -9.35 -0.14 -15.09
CA LEU A 27 -8.57 -1.20 -15.72
C LEU A 27 -9.25 -2.57 -15.64
N LEU A 28 -9.91 -2.88 -14.52
CA LEU A 28 -10.71 -4.10 -14.38
C LEU A 28 -11.80 -4.12 -15.45
N ASN A 29 -12.60 -3.06 -15.57
CA ASN A 29 -13.67 -2.97 -16.56
C ASN A 29 -13.16 -3.03 -18.01
N ALA A 30 -11.95 -2.56 -18.27
CA ALA A 30 -11.30 -2.63 -19.57
C ALA A 30 -10.60 -3.99 -19.87
N GLY A 31 -10.72 -4.99 -19.00
CA GLY A 31 -10.08 -6.29 -19.20
C GLY A 31 -8.57 -6.30 -18.93
N ARG A 32 -8.02 -5.26 -18.31
CA ARG A 32 -6.60 -5.12 -17.98
C ARG A 32 -6.29 -5.69 -16.59
N TRP A 33 -6.61 -6.97 -16.37
CA TRP A 33 -6.60 -7.66 -15.07
C TRP A 33 -5.34 -7.42 -14.22
N ARG A 34 -4.16 -7.74 -14.76
CA ARG A 34 -2.89 -7.57 -14.02
C ARG A 34 -2.59 -6.11 -13.73
N GLY A 35 -2.99 -5.20 -14.64
CA GLY A 35 -2.88 -3.75 -14.44
C GLY A 35 -3.78 -3.28 -13.30
N ALA A 36 -5.02 -3.77 -13.24
CA ALA A 36 -5.96 -3.49 -12.14
C ALA A 36 -5.36 -3.91 -10.80
N MET A 37 -4.89 -5.17 -10.68
CA MET A 37 -4.25 -5.67 -9.46
C MET A 37 -3.00 -4.85 -9.07
N TYR A 38 -2.21 -4.43 -10.07
CA TYR A 38 -1.03 -3.62 -9.83
C TYR A 38 -1.40 -2.25 -9.23
N MET A 39 -2.40 -1.58 -9.82
CA MET A 39 -2.83 -0.25 -9.37
C MET A 39 -3.49 -0.30 -7.99
N SER A 40 -4.31 -1.32 -7.71
CA SER A 40 -4.96 -1.47 -6.39
C SER A 40 -3.95 -1.84 -5.29
N GLY A 41 -2.94 -2.66 -5.59
CA GLY A 41 -1.86 -2.89 -4.61
C GLY A 41 -1.02 -1.63 -4.33
N TYR A 42 -0.79 -0.79 -5.34
CA TYR A 42 -0.14 0.51 -5.14
C TYR A 42 -1.02 1.47 -4.30
N ALA A 43 -2.34 1.42 -4.46
CA ALA A 43 -3.27 2.16 -3.62
C ALA A 43 -3.12 1.80 -2.13
N VAL A 44 -2.96 0.50 -1.81
CA VAL A 44 -2.75 0.01 -0.44
C VAL A 44 -1.40 0.44 0.12
N GLU A 45 -0.33 0.44 -0.68
CA GLU A 45 0.97 0.98 -0.26
C GLU A 45 0.84 2.44 0.19
N CYS A 46 0.21 3.28 -0.65
CA CYS A 46 -0.05 4.68 -0.35
C CYS A 46 -0.91 4.87 0.91
N LEU A 47 -1.92 4.01 1.12
CA LEU A 47 -2.75 4.02 2.32
C LEU A 47 -1.92 3.74 3.58
N ILE A 48 -1.10 2.68 3.58
CA ILE A 48 -0.27 2.32 4.74
C ILE A 48 0.71 3.44 5.04
N LYS A 49 1.37 3.99 4.02
CA LYS A 49 2.29 5.13 4.15
C LYS A 49 1.59 6.36 4.75
N THR A 50 0.37 6.65 4.31
CA THR A 50 -0.47 7.71 4.90
C THR A 50 -0.74 7.46 6.37
N LYS A 51 -1.10 6.23 6.75
CA LYS A 51 -1.36 5.86 8.15
C LYS A 51 -0.12 5.97 9.02
N LEU A 52 1.03 5.52 8.53
CA LEU A 52 2.30 5.69 9.25
C LEU A 52 2.59 7.17 9.51
N MET A 53 2.48 8.02 8.49
CA MET A 53 2.65 9.47 8.69
C MET A 53 1.69 10.04 9.75
N ARG A 54 0.43 9.60 9.79
CA ARG A 54 -0.52 9.99 10.86
C ARG A 54 -0.11 9.49 12.23
N ILE A 55 0.27 8.22 12.36
CA ILE A 55 0.66 7.59 13.63
C ILE A 55 1.87 8.31 14.25
N TYR A 56 2.83 8.72 13.41
CA TYR A 56 4.09 9.33 13.85
C TYR A 56 4.08 10.87 13.81
N GLY A 57 3.01 11.50 13.32
CA GLY A 57 2.88 12.96 13.25
C GLY A 57 3.74 13.62 12.17
N CYS A 58 4.04 12.90 11.09
CA CYS A 58 4.93 13.34 10.02
C CYS A 58 4.14 13.91 8.83
N ARG A 59 4.72 14.87 8.11
CA ARG A 59 4.09 15.53 6.95
C ARG A 59 4.44 14.87 5.63
N ASN A 60 5.59 14.18 5.57
CA ASN A 60 6.09 13.50 4.38
C ASN A 60 6.87 12.23 4.75
N LEU A 61 7.22 11.43 3.74
CA LEU A 61 7.94 10.16 3.92
C LEU A 61 9.37 10.31 4.46
N TYR A 62 10.08 11.39 4.17
CA TYR A 62 11.42 11.62 4.73
C TYR A 62 11.37 11.89 6.24
N GLU A 63 10.44 12.72 6.68
CA GLU A 63 10.17 12.94 8.11
C GLU A 63 9.79 11.63 8.81
N LEU A 64 8.95 10.81 8.16
CA LEU A 64 8.56 9.50 8.67
C LEU A 64 9.75 8.55 8.80
N GLU A 65 10.60 8.46 7.78
CA GLU A 65 11.81 7.63 7.81
C GLU A 65 12.75 8.03 8.95
N TYR A 66 13.05 9.33 9.02
CA TYR A 66 13.89 9.88 10.08
C TYR A 66 13.31 9.57 11.46
N GLU A 67 12.01 9.78 11.66
CA GLU A 67 11.35 9.56 12.94
C GLU A 67 11.33 8.08 13.35
N LEU A 68 11.10 7.18 12.40
CA LEU A 68 11.15 5.74 12.65
C LEU A 68 12.56 5.26 13.00
N GLN A 69 13.59 5.76 12.32
CA GLN A 69 14.99 5.46 12.64
C GLN A 69 15.38 6.00 14.01
N ARG A 70 15.03 7.27 14.30
CA ARG A 70 15.27 7.92 15.59
C ARG A 70 14.64 7.17 16.77
N ARG A 71 13.47 6.56 16.56
CA ARG A 71 12.77 5.72 17.56
C ARG A 71 13.24 4.25 17.58
N GLY A 72 14.23 3.87 16.77
CA GLY A 72 14.72 2.50 16.66
C GLY A 72 13.69 1.50 16.10
N LYS A 73 12.68 1.98 15.37
CA LYS A 73 11.63 1.15 14.74
C LYS A 73 11.99 0.72 13.32
N LEU A 74 12.92 1.44 12.68
CA LEU A 74 13.45 1.16 11.35
C LEU A 74 14.98 1.14 11.44
N ALA A 75 15.62 0.11 10.91
CA ALA A 75 17.08 0.02 10.90
C ALA A 75 17.67 1.05 9.91
N SER A 76 18.89 1.51 10.16
CA SER A 76 19.57 2.53 9.34
C SER A 76 19.79 2.13 7.87
N HIS A 77 19.83 0.83 7.57
CA HIS A 77 19.98 0.29 6.21
C HIS A 77 18.63 -0.08 5.56
N THR A 78 17.51 0.27 6.19
CA THR A 78 16.15 0.00 5.70
C THR A 78 15.39 1.31 5.47
N THR A 79 14.37 1.26 4.62
CA THR A 79 13.68 2.46 4.15
C THR A 79 12.16 2.32 4.07
N VAL A 80 11.45 3.40 4.35
CA VAL A 80 9.99 3.50 4.12
C VAL A 80 9.64 3.66 2.64
N PHE A 81 10.62 3.94 1.78
CA PHE A 81 10.45 3.97 0.32
C PHE A 81 10.35 2.57 -0.29
N THR A 82 10.45 1.52 0.55
CA THR A 82 10.13 0.14 0.17
C THR A 82 8.71 0.00 -0.39
N HIS A 83 8.53 -1.05 -1.19
CA HIS A 83 7.27 -1.48 -1.75
C HIS A 83 6.77 -2.79 -1.12
N HIS A 84 7.36 -3.21 0.00
CA HIS A 84 6.93 -4.43 0.70
C HIS A 84 5.83 -4.10 1.71
N LEU A 85 4.58 -4.42 1.36
CA LEU A 85 3.39 -4.07 2.16
C LEU A 85 3.48 -4.60 3.60
N GLU A 86 3.92 -5.84 3.79
CA GLU A 86 4.08 -6.41 5.14
C GLU A 86 5.09 -5.65 6.00
N LEU A 87 6.23 -5.24 5.43
CA LEU A 87 7.23 -4.45 6.16
C LEU A 87 6.63 -3.10 6.59
N LEU A 88 5.91 -2.44 5.70
CA LEU A 88 5.21 -1.20 6.03
C LEU A 88 4.13 -1.42 7.11
N LEU A 89 3.38 -2.51 7.02
CA LEU A 89 2.34 -2.84 7.99
C LEU A 89 2.91 -3.09 9.38
N ARG A 90 4.07 -3.77 9.49
CA ARG A 90 4.78 -4.00 10.76
C ARG A 90 5.14 -2.70 11.48
N LEU A 91 5.38 -1.62 10.74
CA LEU A 91 5.67 -0.29 11.31
C LEU A 91 4.42 0.38 11.91
N THR A 92 3.20 -0.09 11.62
CA THR A 92 1.96 0.55 12.10
C THR A 92 1.61 0.20 13.56
N GLN A 93 2.41 -0.64 14.23
CA GLN A 93 2.15 -1.19 15.58
C GLN A 93 0.84 -2.01 15.69
N THR A 94 0.05 -2.10 14.63
CA THR A 94 -1.21 -2.87 14.58
C THR A 94 -1.05 -4.26 13.99
N PHE A 95 0.16 -4.62 13.54
CA PHE A 95 0.45 -5.85 12.81
C PHE A 95 -0.02 -7.11 13.55
N ASP A 96 0.35 -7.28 14.82
CA ASP A 96 -0.04 -8.47 15.58
C ASP A 96 -1.56 -8.57 15.78
N ARG A 97 -2.22 -7.43 16.03
CA ARG A 97 -3.67 -7.34 16.13
C ARG A 97 -4.35 -7.70 14.81
N LEU A 98 -3.84 -7.20 13.68
CA LEU A 98 -4.35 -7.51 12.35
C LEU A 98 -4.13 -8.99 12.01
N ARG A 99 -2.96 -9.55 12.36
CA ARG A 99 -2.62 -10.96 12.14
C ARG A 99 -3.52 -11.91 12.92
N GLN A 100 -3.99 -11.50 14.09
CA GLN A 100 -4.96 -12.28 14.89
C GLN A 100 -6.40 -12.11 14.40
N ASN A 101 -6.69 -11.08 13.59
CA ASN A 101 -8.02 -10.83 13.07
C ASN A 101 -8.34 -11.83 11.94
N ARG A 102 -9.26 -12.76 12.21
CA ARG A 102 -9.66 -13.83 11.28
C ARG A 102 -10.33 -13.32 10.00
N ASN A 103 -10.84 -12.10 9.99
CA ASN A 103 -11.49 -11.51 8.83
C ASN A 103 -10.51 -10.70 7.99
N ILE A 104 -9.62 -9.92 8.63
CA ILE A 104 -8.72 -9.00 7.91
C ILE A 104 -7.45 -9.71 7.44
N TRP A 105 -6.88 -10.61 8.23
CA TRP A 105 -5.60 -11.25 7.89
C TRP A 105 -5.63 -12.04 6.57
N PRO A 106 -6.69 -12.81 6.25
CA PRO A 106 -6.79 -13.47 4.94
C PRO A 106 -6.78 -12.48 3.77
N GLN A 107 -7.49 -11.35 3.90
CA GLN A 107 -7.53 -10.32 2.86
C GLN A 107 -6.16 -9.69 2.67
N PHE A 108 -5.48 -9.37 3.78
CA PHE A 108 -4.11 -8.87 3.72
C PHE A 108 -3.16 -9.86 3.03
N ASN A 109 -3.28 -11.18 3.29
CA ASN A 109 -2.43 -12.17 2.62
C ASN A 109 -2.65 -12.22 1.10
N ILE A 110 -3.89 -12.01 0.62
CA ILE A 110 -4.17 -11.90 -0.82
C ILE A 110 -3.45 -10.69 -1.39
N VAL A 111 -3.61 -9.52 -0.77
CA VAL A 111 -3.03 -8.26 -1.24
C VAL A 111 -1.50 -8.24 -1.13
N ASN A 112 -0.92 -8.86 -0.10
CA ASN A 112 0.52 -8.95 0.13
C ASN A 112 1.26 -9.79 -0.94
N ARG A 113 0.54 -10.46 -1.85
CA ARG A 113 1.13 -11.05 -3.06
C ARG A 113 1.57 -10.01 -4.08
N TRP A 114 1.08 -8.78 -3.96
CA TRP A 114 1.47 -7.67 -4.83
C TRP A 114 2.97 -7.44 -4.80
N MET A 115 3.53 -7.14 -5.97
CA MET A 115 4.93 -6.79 -6.10
C MET A 115 5.12 -5.79 -7.25
N PRO A 116 6.08 -4.85 -7.15
CA PRO A 116 6.34 -3.85 -8.19
C PRO A 116 6.59 -4.44 -9.58
N ALA A 117 7.18 -5.64 -9.65
CA ALA A 117 7.48 -6.33 -10.90
C ALA A 117 6.23 -6.64 -11.74
N TRP A 118 5.03 -6.69 -11.14
CA TRP A 118 3.78 -6.89 -11.88
C TRP A 118 3.48 -5.77 -12.89
N ARG A 119 4.11 -4.60 -12.76
CA ARG A 119 4.04 -3.55 -13.78
C ARG A 119 4.53 -4.03 -15.16
N TYR A 120 5.46 -4.99 -15.19
CA TYR A 120 6.08 -5.49 -16.41
C TYR A 120 5.44 -6.78 -16.94
N SER A 121 4.53 -7.40 -16.17
CA SER A 121 3.81 -8.60 -16.61
C SER A 121 2.37 -8.24 -16.92
N SER A 122 1.91 -8.41 -18.16
CA SER A 122 0.52 -8.13 -18.53
C SER A 122 -0.35 -9.39 -18.65
N ASN A 123 0.26 -10.56 -18.90
CA ASN A 123 -0.44 -11.72 -19.46
C ASN A 123 -0.71 -12.86 -18.46
N LEU A 124 -0.43 -12.68 -17.17
CA LEU A 124 -0.47 -13.76 -16.17
C LEU A 124 -1.66 -13.69 -15.22
N ALA A 125 -2.66 -12.84 -15.43
CA ALA A 125 -3.84 -12.76 -14.58
C ALA A 125 -5.11 -12.95 -15.39
N ASN A 126 -6.09 -13.62 -14.80
CA ASN A 126 -7.45 -13.69 -15.31
C ASN A 126 -8.37 -12.75 -14.52
N ARG A 127 -9.63 -12.63 -14.99
CA ARG A 127 -10.63 -11.77 -14.37
C ARG A 127 -10.94 -12.16 -12.92
N GLN A 128 -11.14 -13.44 -12.64
CA GLN A 128 -11.47 -13.94 -11.31
C GLN A 128 -10.38 -13.59 -10.28
N ASP A 129 -9.11 -13.77 -10.65
CA ASP A 129 -7.98 -13.42 -9.79
C ASP A 129 -7.95 -11.91 -9.51
N ALA A 130 -8.28 -11.08 -10.50
CA ALA A 130 -8.33 -9.63 -10.32
C ALA A 130 -9.51 -9.19 -9.45
N GLU A 131 -10.70 -9.77 -9.64
CA GLU A 131 -11.89 -9.48 -8.82
C GLU A 131 -11.64 -9.84 -7.35
N VAL A 132 -11.15 -11.06 -7.07
CA VAL A 132 -10.80 -11.49 -5.70
C VAL A 132 -9.73 -10.58 -5.08
N PHE A 133 -8.75 -10.15 -5.88
CA PHE A 133 -7.70 -9.26 -5.39
C PHE A 133 -8.25 -7.86 -5.06
N LEU A 134 -9.10 -7.29 -5.92
CA LEU A 134 -9.70 -5.96 -5.68
C LEU A 134 -10.70 -5.99 -4.52
N GLU A 135 -11.51 -7.05 -4.37
CA GLU A 135 -12.37 -7.25 -3.21
C GLU A 135 -11.58 -7.26 -1.89
N ALA A 136 -10.42 -7.92 -1.88
CA ALA A 136 -9.53 -7.91 -0.73
C ALA A 136 -8.95 -6.52 -0.45
N VAL A 137 -8.62 -5.74 -1.50
CA VAL A 137 -8.16 -4.35 -1.36
C VAL A 137 -9.25 -3.46 -0.77
N ASP A 138 -10.47 -3.54 -1.28
CA ASP A 138 -11.61 -2.79 -0.75
C ASP A 138 -11.87 -3.12 0.72
N TRP A 139 -11.75 -4.39 1.08
CA TRP A 139 -11.90 -4.80 2.47
C TRP A 139 -10.85 -4.15 3.37
N ILE A 140 -9.59 -4.10 2.92
CA ILE A 140 -8.50 -3.43 3.66
C ILE A 140 -8.73 -1.93 3.76
N ASP A 141 -9.11 -1.27 2.66
CA ASP A 141 -9.33 0.18 2.64
C ASP A 141 -10.43 0.61 3.63
N ASN A 142 -11.49 -0.19 3.74
CA ASN A 142 -12.63 0.10 4.60
C ASN A 142 -12.46 -0.32 6.08
N ASN A 143 -11.56 -1.27 6.40
CA ASN A 143 -11.49 -1.88 7.74
C ASN A 143 -10.15 -1.71 8.47
N MET A 144 -9.12 -1.19 7.80
CA MET A 144 -7.81 -0.99 8.42
C MET A 144 -7.70 0.38 9.08
#